data_AF-A0A1F3QTQ0-F1
#
_entry.id   AF-A0A1F3QTQ0-F1
#
_cell.length_a   1.000
_cell.length_b   1.000
_cell.length_c   1.000
_cell.angle_alpha   90.00
_cell.angle_beta   90.00
_cell.angle_gamma   90.00
#
_symmetry.space_group_name_H-M   'P 1'
#
loop_
_entity.id
_entity.type
_entity.pdbx_description
1 polymer ?
#
loop_
_entity_poly.entity_id
_entity_poly.type
_entity_poly.pdbx_seq_one_letter_code
_entity_poly.pdbx_strand_id
1 'polypeptide(L)' 'MKTKEEWNDKILNITLKIKEQYPELNKYLEEMPIIIPTEKFPIITSKILQNHYYSLTSLLNNYLLEELCDNEID' A
#
# COMPACT_ATOMS: atom_id res chain seq x y z
N MET A 1 -10.84 -10.75 -13.30
CA MET A 1 -9.44 -10.26 -13.14
C MET A 1 -9.53 -8.74 -13.05
N LYS A 2 -8.92 -8.11 -12.04
CA LYS A 2 -8.96 -6.65 -11.93
C LYS A 2 -8.10 -5.98 -13.01
N THR A 3 -8.56 -4.85 -13.57
CA THR A 3 -7.81 -4.07 -14.55
C THR A 3 -6.67 -3.29 -13.89
N LYS A 4 -5.75 -2.73 -14.70
CA LYS A 4 -4.66 -1.88 -14.18
C LYS A 4 -5.20 -0.64 -13.46
N GLU A 5 -6.26 -0.04 -13.99
CA GLU A 5 -6.97 1.10 -13.38
C GLU A 5 -7.55 0.74 -12.02
N GLU A 6 -8.26 -0.40 -11.92
CA GLU A 6 -8.80 -0.85 -10.64
C GLU A 6 -7.72 -1.09 -9.57
N TRP A 7 -6.53 -1.52 -9.97
CA TRP A 7 -5.41 -1.66 -9.05
C TRP A 7 -4.80 -0.31 -8.67
N ASN A 8 -4.67 0.62 -9.62
CA ASN A 8 -4.20 1.98 -9.34
C ASN A 8 -5.13 2.70 -8.35
N ASP A 9 -6.44 2.61 -8.54
CA ASP A 9 -7.42 3.20 -7.63
C ASP A 9 -7.30 2.60 -6.22
N LYS A 10 -7.10 1.29 -6.12
CA LYS A 10 -6.89 0.61 -4.85
C LYS A 10 -5.60 1.02 -4.17
N ILE A 11 -4.50 1.11 -4.91
CA ILE A 11 -3.21 1.58 -4.41
C ILE A 11 -3.36 3.02 -3.92
N LEU A 12 -3.97 3.91 -4.71
CA LEU A 12 -4.18 5.30 -4.34
C LEU A 12 -5.01 5.40 -3.06
N ASN A 13 -6.13 4.69 -2.98
CA ASN A 13 -7.00 4.69 -1.80
C ASN A 13 -6.28 4.22 -0.53
N ILE A 14 -5.51 3.12 -0.60
CA ILE A 14 -4.80 2.65 0.60
C ILE A 14 -3.64 3.56 0.96
N THR A 15 -2.92 4.12 -0.01
CA THR A 15 -1.87 5.11 0.22
C THR A 15 -2.42 6.38 0.87
N LEU A 16 -3.57 6.88 0.41
CA LEU A 16 -4.24 8.03 1.04
C LEU A 16 -4.69 7.69 2.46
N LYS A 17 -5.30 6.52 2.67
CA LYS A 17 -5.70 6.07 4.00
C LYS A 17 -4.51 6.00 4.96
N ILE A 18 -3.37 5.45 4.52
CA ILE A 18 -2.14 5.41 5.32
C ILE A 18 -1.68 6.83 5.65
N LYS A 19 -1.65 7.74 4.66
CA LYS A 19 -1.22 9.13 4.87
C LYS A 19 -2.08 9.90 5.86
N GLU A 20 -3.40 9.69 5.82
CA GLU A 20 -4.35 10.44 6.64
C GLU A 20 -4.54 9.83 8.03
N GLN A 21 -4.55 8.50 8.14
CA GLN A 21 -4.89 7.80 9.38
C GLN A 21 -3.69 7.23 10.12
N TYR A 22 -2.58 6.95 9.42
CA TYR A 22 -1.38 6.29 9.96
C TYR A 22 -0.13 7.05 9.53
N PRO A 23 0.01 8.34 9.94
CA PRO A 23 1.13 9.16 9.52
C PRO A 23 2.49 8.59 9.93
N GLU A 24 2.57 7.71 10.94
CA GLU A 24 3.82 7.01 11.30
C GLU A 24 4.33 6.11 10.17
N LEU A 25 3.42 5.60 9.35
CA LEU A 25 3.75 4.72 8.23
C LEU A 25 4.22 5.48 6.99
N ASN A 26 4.10 6.81 6.96
CA ASN A 26 4.52 7.64 5.82
C ASN A 26 6.01 7.47 5.49
N LYS A 27 6.86 7.27 6.50
CA LYS A 27 8.29 7.00 6.29
C LYS A 27 8.54 5.77 5.41
N TYR A 28 7.70 4.74 5.52
CA TYR A 28 7.81 3.54 4.68
C TYR A 28 7.27 3.78 3.26
N LEU A 29 6.30 4.69 3.11
CA LEU A 29 5.79 5.09 1.80
C LEU A 29 6.80 5.92 1.01
N GLU A 30 7.59 6.76 1.68
CA GLU A 30 8.65 7.56 1.05
C GLU A 30 9.83 6.70 0.59
N GLU A 31 10.11 5.61 1.30
CA GLU A 31 11.13 4.64 0.90
C GLU A 31 10.66 3.67 -0.20
N MET A 32 9.34 3.59 -0.46
CA MET A 32 8.79 2.77 -1.54
C MET A 32 8.76 3.57 -2.86
N PRO A 33 9.38 3.05 -3.94
CA PRO A 33 9.27 3.68 -5.25
C PRO A 33 7.83 3.62 -5.73
N ILE A 34 7.19 4.79 -5.93
CA ILE A 34 5.85 4.87 -6.49
C ILE A 34 5.89 4.27 -7.91
N ILE A 35 5.28 3.11 -8.09
CA ILE A 35 5.12 2.47 -9.38
C ILE A 35 4.01 3.21 -10.14
N ILE A 36 4.30 4.44 -10.58
CA ILE A 36 3.42 5.16 -11.51
C ILE A 36 3.62 4.52 -12.88
N PRO A 37 2.58 3.94 -13.49
CA PRO A 37 2.66 3.51 -14.87
C PRO A 37 2.76 4.72 -15.79
N THR A 38 4.00 5.15 -16.03
CA THR A 38 4.34 6.08 -17.10
C THR A 38 4.57 5.28 -18.38
N GLU A 39 4.34 5.89 -19.55
CA GLU A 39 4.58 5.27 -20.87
C GLU A 39 6.00 4.69 -21.03
N LYS A 40 6.95 5.11 -20.18
CA LYS A 40 8.32 4.59 -20.09
C LYS A 40 8.44 3.17 -19.50
N PHE A 41 7.44 2.66 -18.79
CA PHE A 41 7.42 1.30 -18.23
C PHE A 41 6.23 0.49 -18.79
N PRO A 42 6.28 0.08 -20.07
CA PRO A 42 5.19 -0.64 -20.72
C PRO A 42 4.87 -2.01 -20.06
N ILE A 43 5.80 -2.55 -19.27
CA ILE A 43 5.69 -3.85 -18.58
C ILE A 43 5.09 -3.69 -17.16
N ILE A 44 4.38 -2.62 -16.85
CA ILE A 44 3.56 -2.59 -15.62
C ILE A 44 2.32 -3.43 -15.88
N THR A 45 2.40 -4.70 -15.46
CA THR A 45 1.31 -5.66 -15.50
C THR A 45 0.41 -5.48 -14.28
N SER A 46 -0.86 -5.88 -14.39
CA SER A 46 -1.78 -5.89 -13.25
C SER A 46 -1.24 -6.68 -12.06
N LYS A 47 -0.31 -7.63 -12.29
CA LYS A 47 0.35 -8.41 -11.24
C LYS A 47 1.37 -7.60 -10.43
N ILE A 48 2.09 -6.68 -11.06
CA ILE A 48 3.01 -5.77 -10.36
C ILE A 48 2.21 -4.82 -9.47
N LEU A 49 1.12 -4.25 -9.99
CA LEU A 49 0.22 -3.39 -9.21
C LEU A 49 -0.45 -4.17 -8.07
N GLN A 50 -0.90 -5.40 -8.33
CA GLN A 50 -1.43 -6.28 -7.30
C GLN A 50 -0.42 -6.56 -6.19
N ASN A 51 0.82 -6.90 -6.53
CA ASN A 51 1.87 -7.16 -5.55
C ASN A 51 2.16 -5.90 -4.71
N HIS A 52 2.23 -4.74 -5.36
CA HIS A 52 2.42 -3.46 -4.66
C HIS A 52 1.28 -3.17 -3.68
N TYR A 53 0.02 -3.36 -4.12
CA TYR A 53 -1.14 -3.24 -3.24
C TYR A 53 -1.05 -4.18 -2.04
N TYR A 54 -0.65 -5.45 -2.25
CA TYR A 54 -0.49 -6.40 -1.15
C TYR A 54 0.63 -6.01 -0.19
N SER A 55 1.75 -5.49 -0.67
CA SER A 55 2.81 -4.97 0.20
C SER A 55 2.31 -3.83 1.09
N LEU A 56 1.59 -2.86 0.53
CA LEU A 56 0.98 -1.76 1.30
C LEU A 56 -0.06 -2.25 2.32
N THR A 57 -0.90 -3.19 1.91
CA THR A 57 -1.91 -3.77 2.79
C THR A 57 -1.27 -4.57 3.92
N SER A 58 -0.19 -5.31 3.62
CA SER A 58 0.53 -6.07 4.64
C SER A 58 1.25 -5.15 5.63
N LEU A 59 1.82 -4.03 5.17
CA LEU A 59 2.40 -3.02 6.05
C LEU A 59 1.35 -2.49 7.04
N LEU A 60 0.19 -2.07 6.52
CA LEU A 60 -0.90 -1.56 7.34
C LEU A 60 -1.43 -2.63 8.30
N ASN A 61 -1.62 -3.86 7.84
CA ASN A 61 -2.11 -4.94 8.69
C ASN A 61 -1.11 -5.30 9.79
N ASN A 62 0.19 -5.34 9.49
CA ASN A 62 1.21 -5.61 10.51
C ASN A 62 1.22 -4.52 11.57
N TYR A 63 1.16 -3.25 11.15
CA TYR A 63 1.05 -2.13 12.08
C TYR A 63 -0.18 -2.24 12.99
N LEU A 64 -1.35 -2.54 12.41
CA LEU A 64 -2.59 -2.73 13.16
C LEU A 64 -2.52 -3.94 14.12
N LEU A 65 -1.86 -5.03 13.71
CA LEU A 65 -1.67 -6.20 14.55
C LEU A 65 -0.74 -5.91 15.73
N GLU A 66 0.35 -5.19 15.50
CA GLU A 66 1.26 -4.75 16.56
C GLU A 66 0.53 -3.83 17.55
N GLU A 67 -0.23 -2.85 17.05
CA GLU A 67 -1.00 -1.94 17.92
C GLU A 67 -2.12 -2.64 18.69
N LEU A 68 -2.73 -3.69 18.13
CA LEU A 68 -3.71 -4.51 18.84
C LEU A 68 -3.07 -5.43 19.89
N CYS A 69 -1.87 -5.96 19.65
CA CYS A 69 -1.17 -6.83 20.61
C CYS A 69 -0.63 -6.08 21.83
N ASP A 70 -0.37 -4.77 21.73
CA ASP A 70 0.05 -3.95 22.89
C ASP A 70 -1.12 -3.63 23.85
N ASN A 71 -2.37 -3.91 23.47
CA ASN A 71 -3.57 -3.64 24.27
C ASN A 71 -4.06 -4.84 25.13
N GLU A 72 -3.32 -5.95 25.17
CA GLU A 72 -3.64 -7.15 25.99
C GLU A 72 -2.68 -7.36 27.17
N ILE A 73 -2.24 -6.28 27.82
CA ILE A 73 -1.66 -6.36 29.18
C ILE A 73 -2.44 -5.41 30.09
N ASP A 74 -3.57 -5.91 30.59
CA ASP A 74 -4.28 -5.39 31.77
C ASP A 74 -4.53 -6.55 32.74
#